data_AF-A0A2D8XDP0-F1
#
_entry.id   AF-A0A2D8XDP0-F1
#
_cell.length_a   1.000
_cell.length_b   1.000
_cell.length_c   1.000
_cell.angle_alpha   90.00
_cell.angle_beta   90.00
_cell.angle_gamma   90.00
#
_symmetry.space_group_name_H-M   'P 1'
#
loop_
_entity.id
_entity.type
_entity.pdbx_description
1 polymer ?
#
loop_
_entity_poly.entity_id
_entity_poly.type
_entity_poly.pdbx_seq_one_letter_code
_entity_poly.pdbx_strand_id
1 'polypeptide(L)'
;MKEEKKIKDTKLGVWLKSKAPNVLTIMGDVLPDKGALGIVKNLLDNESDVDPAEAKAMIDAEVRFQENVTDRWKADMGSDVKLAKLIRPVTLIALMTMFMLTMVADSMDDWPFNVKDSYVSLLEILMLTAFGAYFAGRTIEKSKK
;
A
#
# COMPACT_ATOMS: atom_id res chain seq x y z
N MET A 1 -4.36 -5.36 7.08
CA MET A 1 -5.09 -5.07 5.83
C MET A 1 -6.56 -5.22 6.15
N LYS A 2 -7.41 -4.22 5.84
CA LYS A 2 -8.85 -4.36 6.06
C LYS A 2 -9.34 -5.40 5.05
N GLU A 3 -9.92 -6.50 5.52
CA GLU A 3 -10.39 -7.58 4.64
C GLU A 3 -11.34 -7.04 3.58
N GLU A 4 -11.03 -7.34 2.31
CA GLU A 4 -11.89 -6.99 1.20
C GLU A 4 -13.19 -7.79 1.29
N LYS A 5 -14.33 -7.10 1.29
CA LYS A 5 -15.64 -7.74 1.43
C LYS A 5 -15.96 -8.52 0.16
N LYS A 6 -16.36 -9.78 0.32
CA LYS A 6 -16.87 -10.61 -0.78
C LYS A 6 -18.23 -10.10 -1.25
N ILE A 7 -18.64 -10.45 -2.47
CA ILE A 7 -19.91 -10.03 -3.07
C ILE A 7 -21.09 -10.35 -2.15
N LYS A 8 -21.11 -11.51 -1.47
CA LYS A 8 -22.19 -11.87 -0.52
C LYS A 8 -22.35 -10.92 0.65
N ASP A 9 -21.29 -10.21 1.01
CA ASP A 9 -21.24 -9.28 2.15
C ASP A 9 -21.44 -7.81 1.72
N THR A 10 -21.68 -7.56 0.42
CA THR A 10 -22.00 -6.23 -0.10
C THR A 10 -23.50 -5.99 -0.16
N LYS A 11 -23.89 -4.73 -0.42
CA LYS A 11 -25.30 -4.39 -0.64
C LYS A 11 -25.85 -5.09 -1.88
N LEU A 12 -25.01 -5.28 -2.90
CA LEU A 12 -25.34 -6.09 -4.08
C LEU A 12 -25.61 -7.55 -3.68
N GLY A 13 -24.79 -8.18 -2.84
CA GLY A 13 -25.02 -9.54 -2.37
C GLY A 13 -26.33 -9.74 -1.61
N VAL A 14 -26.68 -8.80 -0.73
CA VAL A 14 -27.95 -8.81 0.01
C VAL A 14 -29.13 -8.72 -0.97
N TRP A 15 -29.04 -7.89 -1.99
CA TRP A 15 -30.06 -7.79 -3.03
C TRP A 15 -30.15 -9.05 -3.90
N LEU A 16 -29.01 -9.59 -4.34
CA LEU A 16 -28.93 -10.84 -5.09
C LEU A 16 -29.57 -12.00 -4.33
N LYS A 17 -29.44 -12.04 -3.00
CA LYS A 17 -30.11 -13.06 -2.16
C LYS A 17 -31.63 -13.08 -2.34
N SER A 18 -32.22 -11.92 -2.61
CA SER A 18 -33.68 -11.77 -2.75
C SER A 18 -34.19 -11.88 -4.19
N LYS A 19 -33.39 -11.45 -5.17
CA LYS A 19 -33.81 -11.34 -6.58
C LYS A 19 -33.15 -12.35 -7.52
N ALA A 20 -31.93 -12.78 -7.22
CA ALA A 20 -31.13 -13.67 -8.07
C ALA A 20 -30.23 -14.58 -7.22
N PRO A 21 -30.82 -15.53 -6.44
CA PRO A 21 -30.07 -16.38 -5.53
C PRO A 21 -29.09 -17.31 -6.25
N ASN A 22 -29.37 -17.68 -7.50
CA ASN A 22 -28.47 -18.46 -8.35
C ASN A 22 -27.17 -17.71 -8.64
N VAL A 23 -27.28 -16.43 -9.01
CA VAL A 23 -26.12 -15.55 -9.26
C VAL A 23 -25.29 -15.35 -7.98
N LEU A 24 -25.95 -15.19 -6.82
CA LEU A 24 -25.25 -15.11 -5.53
C LEU A 24 -24.50 -16.40 -5.18
N THR A 25 -25.05 -17.56 -5.53
CA THR A 25 -24.40 -18.85 -5.26
C THR A 25 -23.10 -18.99 -6.06
N ILE A 26 -23.09 -18.51 -7.30
CA ILE A 26 -21.93 -18.58 -8.20
C ILE A 26 -20.87 -17.53 -7.80
N MET A 27 -21.30 -16.30 -7.52
CA MET A 27 -20.38 -15.16 -7.38
C MET A 27 -20.18 -14.70 -5.93
N GLY A 28 -20.91 -15.25 -4.96
CA GLY A 28 -20.98 -14.72 -3.59
C GLY A 28 -19.65 -14.74 -2.84
N ASP A 29 -18.78 -15.70 -3.15
CA ASP A 29 -17.46 -15.81 -2.50
C ASP A 29 -16.33 -15.05 -3.20
N VAL A 30 -16.63 -14.43 -4.35
CA VAL A 30 -15.69 -13.66 -5.16
C VAL A 30 -15.65 -12.20 -4.68
N LEU A 31 -14.53 -11.53 -4.92
CA LEU A 31 -14.38 -10.11 -4.63
C LEU A 31 -15.11 -9.26 -5.69
N PRO A 32 -15.73 -8.14 -5.31
CA PRO A 32 -16.48 -7.26 -6.22
C PRO A 32 -15.53 -6.38 -7.07
N ASP A 33 -14.66 -7.00 -7.87
CA ASP A 33 -13.81 -6.28 -8.81
C ASP A 33 -14.51 -6.02 -10.16
N LYS A 34 -13.87 -5.26 -11.05
CA LYS A 34 -14.42 -4.93 -12.36
C LYS A 34 -14.73 -6.18 -13.22
N GLY A 35 -13.98 -7.27 -13.05
CA GLY A 35 -14.19 -8.52 -13.78
C GLY A 35 -15.39 -9.30 -13.22
N ALA A 36 -15.43 -9.50 -11.91
CA ALA A 36 -16.48 -10.20 -11.20
C ALA A 36 -17.84 -9.50 -11.37
N LEU A 37 -17.90 -8.17 -11.27
CA LEU A 37 -19.13 -7.42 -11.51
C LEU A 37 -19.60 -7.49 -12.97
N GLY A 38 -18.68 -7.61 -13.93
CA GLY A 38 -19.00 -7.88 -15.33
C GLY A 38 -19.64 -9.25 -15.54
N ILE A 39 -19.15 -10.27 -14.82
CA ILE A 39 -19.75 -11.62 -14.84
C ILE A 39 -21.13 -11.60 -14.18
N VAL A 40 -21.28 -10.94 -13.03
CA VAL A 40 -22.58 -10.77 -12.35
C VAL A 40 -23.60 -10.12 -13.28
N LYS A 41 -23.20 -9.08 -14.03
CA LYS A 41 -24.06 -8.45 -15.03
C LYS A 41 -24.51 -9.43 -16.10
N ASN A 42 -23.58 -10.17 -16.70
CA ASN A 42 -23.91 -11.14 -17.74
C ASN A 42 -24.84 -12.25 -17.22
N LEU A 43 -24.66 -12.68 -15.97
CA LEU A 43 -25.54 -13.68 -15.36
C LEU A 43 -26.94 -13.11 -15.10
N LEU A 44 -27.06 -11.87 -14.65
CA LEU A 44 -28.35 -11.19 -14.44
C LEU A 44 -29.08 -10.92 -15.76
N ASP A 45 -28.36 -10.64 -16.85
CA ASP A 45 -28.96 -10.46 -18.18
C ASP A 45 -29.60 -11.77 -18.71
N ASN A 46 -29.25 -12.94 -18.14
CA ASN A 46 -29.86 -14.23 -18.45
C ASN A 46 -31.02 -14.63 -17.51
N GLU A 47 -31.30 -13.85 -16.47
CA GLU A 47 -32.39 -14.11 -15.51
C GLU A 47 -33.67 -13.38 -15.97
N SER A 48 -34.74 -14.11 -16.29
CA SER A 48 -35.99 -13.53 -16.78
C SER A 48 -36.84 -12.84 -15.70
N ASP A 49 -36.62 -13.20 -14.43
CA ASP A 49 -37.41 -12.73 -13.28
C ASP A 49 -36.86 -11.44 -12.64
N VAL A 50 -35.73 -10.93 -13.15
CA VAL A 50 -35.08 -9.72 -12.65
C VAL A 50 -35.35 -8.55 -13.60
N ASP A 51 -35.85 -7.45 -13.06
CA ASP A 51 -35.98 -6.21 -13.84
C ASP A 51 -34.59 -5.70 -14.27
N PRO A 52 -34.31 -5.57 -15.58
CA PRO A 52 -33.01 -5.10 -16.07
C PRO A 52 -32.65 -3.69 -15.57
N ALA A 53 -33.64 -2.82 -15.33
CA ALA A 53 -33.40 -1.49 -14.82
C ALA A 53 -32.94 -1.53 -13.35
N GLU A 54 -33.60 -2.33 -12.52
CA GLU A 54 -33.22 -2.58 -11.12
C GLU A 54 -31.83 -3.21 -11.02
N ALA A 55 -31.54 -4.25 -11.82
CA ALA A 55 -30.25 -4.93 -11.87
C ALA A 55 -29.11 -3.97 -12.21
N LYS A 56 -29.30 -3.16 -13.26
CA LYS A 56 -28.30 -2.19 -13.69
C LYS A 56 -28.04 -1.13 -12.63
N ALA A 57 -29.07 -0.63 -11.97
CA ALA A 57 -28.92 0.35 -10.89
C ALA A 57 -28.11 -0.20 -9.71
N MET A 58 -28.33 -1.48 -9.34
CA MET A 58 -27.61 -2.12 -8.24
C MET A 58 -26.14 -2.40 -8.59
N ILE A 59 -25.85 -2.82 -9.82
CA ILE A 59 -24.47 -3.01 -10.29
C ILE A 59 -23.75 -1.66 -10.37
N ASP A 60 -24.36 -0.63 -10.94
CA ASP A 60 -23.76 0.70 -11.06
C ASP A 60 -23.47 1.31 -9.68
N ALA A 61 -24.35 1.09 -8.70
CA ALA A 61 -24.13 1.51 -7.32
C ALA A 61 -22.91 0.80 -6.68
N GLU A 62 -22.75 -0.50 -6.92
CA GLU A 62 -21.59 -1.26 -6.44
C GLU A 62 -20.30 -0.82 -7.16
N VAL A 63 -20.33 -0.63 -8.48
CA VAL A 63 -19.19 -0.12 -9.26
C VAL A 63 -18.72 1.24 -8.71
N ARG A 64 -19.64 2.18 -8.51
CA ARG A 64 -19.32 3.50 -7.93
C ARG A 64 -18.75 3.40 -6.53
N PHE A 65 -19.25 2.46 -5.72
CA PHE A 65 -18.69 2.21 -4.39
C PHE A 65 -17.24 1.74 -4.48
N GLN A 66 -16.93 0.80 -5.36
CA GLN A 66 -15.57 0.30 -5.57
C GLN A 66 -14.63 1.36 -6.15
N GLU A 67 -15.13 2.22 -7.03
CA GLU A 67 -14.39 3.37 -7.55
C GLU A 67 -14.06 4.38 -6.44
N ASN A 68 -15.04 4.74 -5.60
CA ASN A 68 -14.80 5.63 -4.47
C ASN A 68 -13.80 5.06 -3.47
N VAL A 69 -13.86 3.74 -3.21
CA VAL A 69 -12.85 3.05 -2.40
C VAL A 69 -11.50 3.20 -3.06
N THR A 70 -11.37 2.82 -4.33
CA THR A 70 -10.13 2.90 -5.11
C THR A 70 -9.55 4.31 -5.12
N ASP A 71 -10.38 5.33 -5.32
CA ASP A 71 -9.93 6.72 -5.37
C ASP A 71 -9.47 7.23 -4.01
N ARG A 72 -10.08 6.73 -2.93
CA ARG A 72 -9.57 6.99 -1.57
C ARG A 72 -8.21 6.33 -1.33
N TRP A 73 -8.02 5.09 -1.80
CA TRP A 73 -6.70 4.45 -1.76
C TRP A 73 -5.68 5.20 -2.61
N LYS A 74 -6.05 5.67 -3.81
CA LYS A 74 -5.18 6.51 -4.64
C LYS A 74 -4.86 7.84 -3.98
N ALA A 75 -5.80 8.47 -3.29
CA ALA A 75 -5.56 9.70 -2.55
C ALA A 75 -4.60 9.46 -1.37
N ASP A 76 -4.82 8.37 -0.61
CA ASP A 76 -3.94 7.95 0.49
C ASP A 76 -2.53 7.62 -0.03
N MET A 77 -2.40 6.90 -1.14
CA MET A 77 -1.12 6.61 -1.81
C MET A 77 -0.51 7.84 -2.49
N GLY A 78 -1.33 8.77 -2.98
CA GLY A 78 -0.92 10.00 -3.65
C GLY A 78 -0.31 11.02 -2.68
N SER A 79 -0.58 10.88 -1.38
CA SER A 79 0.10 11.62 -0.32
C SER A 79 1.58 11.22 -0.13
N ASP A 80 2.09 10.26 -0.91
CA ASP A 80 3.49 9.83 -0.97
C ASP A 80 4.43 11.02 -1.28
N VAL A 81 4.82 11.75 -0.23
CA VAL A 81 5.86 12.77 -0.29
C VAL A 81 7.13 12.07 -0.78
N LYS A 82 7.70 12.56 -1.89
CA LYS A 82 8.94 12.01 -2.47
C LYS A 82 10.06 11.87 -1.43
N LEU A 83 10.08 12.76 -0.44
CA LEU A 83 11.01 12.73 0.70
C LEU A 83 10.86 11.47 1.56
N ALA A 84 9.64 10.98 1.80
CA ALA A 84 9.41 9.74 2.56
C ALA A 84 9.97 8.50 1.84
N LYS A 85 9.96 8.50 0.50
CA LYS A 85 10.58 7.44 -0.30
C LYS A 85 12.11 7.52 -0.29
N LEU A 86 12.66 8.72 -0.14
CA LEU A 86 14.09 8.99 -0.13
C LEU A 86 14.70 9.04 1.27
N ILE A 87 13.91 8.97 2.33
CA ILE A 87 14.42 9.15 3.70
C ILE A 87 15.53 8.14 4.03
N ARG A 88 15.37 6.87 3.65
CA ARG A 88 16.36 5.82 3.93
C ARG A 88 17.71 6.07 3.23
N PRO A 89 17.78 6.26 1.89
CA PRO A 89 19.05 6.58 1.24
C PRO A 89 19.61 7.94 1.68
N VAL A 90 18.77 8.94 1.93
CA VAL A 90 19.23 10.26 2.38
C VAL A 90 19.83 10.20 3.78
N THR A 91 19.26 9.42 4.71
CA THR A 91 19.86 9.23 6.04
C THR A 91 21.25 8.60 5.96
N LEU A 92 21.47 7.66 5.03
CA LEU A 92 22.80 7.08 4.83
C LEU A 92 23.79 8.10 4.29
N ILE A 93 23.39 8.87 3.28
CA ILE A 93 24.23 9.94 2.71
C ILE A 93 24.60 10.97 3.79
N ALA A 94 23.63 11.37 4.63
CA ALA A 94 23.88 12.31 5.72
C ALA A 94 24.87 11.77 6.75
N LEU A 95 24.71 10.51 7.19
CA LEU A 95 25.63 9.87 8.14
C LEU A 95 27.03 9.71 7.55
N MET A 96 27.15 9.28 6.29
CA MET A 96 28.43 9.17 5.58
C MET A 96 29.10 10.53 5.42
N THR A 97 28.34 11.58 5.13
CA THR A 97 28.86 12.94 4.98
C THR A 97 29.39 13.45 6.32
N MET A 98 28.63 13.28 7.41
CA MET A 98 29.08 13.66 8.76
C MET A 98 30.34 12.90 9.18
N PHE A 99 30.43 11.60 8.88
CA PHE A 99 31.62 10.80 9.14
C PHE A 99 32.85 11.32 8.38
N MET A 100 32.71 11.55 7.07
CA MET A 100 33.78 12.10 6.23
C MET A 100 34.24 13.48 6.69
N LEU A 101 33.30 14.37 7.02
CA LEU A 101 33.62 15.71 7.54
C LEU A 101 34.37 15.64 8.87
N THR A 102 33.96 14.73 9.76
CA THR A 102 34.61 14.53 11.06
C THR A 102 36.04 14.04 10.87
N MET A 103 36.28 13.07 9.97
CA MET A 103 37.64 12.59 9.66
C MET A 103 38.53 13.68 9.04
N VAL A 104 37.98 14.47 8.11
CA VAL A 104 38.75 15.56 7.50
C VAL A 104 39.12 16.61 8.55
N ALA A 105 38.19 16.98 9.41
CA ALA A 105 38.45 17.94 10.50
C ALA A 105 39.48 17.40 11.51
N ASP A 106 39.44 16.11 11.83
CA ASP A 106 40.43 15.44 12.70
C ASP A 106 41.83 15.35 12.07
N SER A 107 41.92 15.27 10.73
CA SER A 107 43.20 15.25 10.01
C SER A 107 43.89 16.61 9.84
N MET A 108 43.25 17.70 10.27
CA MET A 108 43.80 19.05 10.16
C MET A 108 44.59 19.42 11.43
N ASP A 109 45.92 19.33 11.37
CA ASP A 109 46.82 19.58 12.51
C ASP A 109 46.67 20.98 13.15
N ASP A 110 46.29 21.99 12.36
CA ASP A 110 46.14 23.38 12.83
C ASP A 110 44.75 23.69 13.43
N TRP A 111 43.82 22.72 13.41
CA TRP A 111 42.47 22.89 13.94
C TRP A 111 42.34 22.14 15.28
N PRO A 112 42.07 22.80 16.42
CA PRO A 112 41.88 22.12 17.71
C PRO A 112 40.50 21.45 17.78
N PHE A 113 40.26 20.47 16.92
CA PHE A 113 39.01 19.73 16.83
C PHE A 113 39.14 18.50 17.71
N ASN A 114 38.29 18.40 18.73
CA ASN A 114 38.23 17.23 19.58
C ASN A 114 36.78 16.80 19.72
N VAL A 115 36.47 15.59 19.26
CA VAL A 115 35.15 14.99 19.38
C VAL A 115 35.17 14.03 20.56
N LYS A 116 34.21 14.16 21.46
CA LYS A 116 34.06 13.22 22.58
C LYS A 116 33.85 11.80 22.06
N ASP A 117 34.51 10.83 22.67
CA ASP A 117 34.37 9.41 22.35
C ASP A 117 32.89 8.97 22.32
N SER A 118 32.06 9.49 23.22
CA SER A 118 30.63 9.21 23.25
C SER A 118 29.89 9.55 21.96
N TYR A 119 30.32 10.59 21.24
CA TYR A 119 29.74 10.98 19.95
C TYR A 119 30.27 10.13 18.81
N VAL A 120 31.52 9.69 18.87
CA VAL A 120 32.10 8.73 17.92
C VAL A 120 31.37 7.39 18.02
N SER A 121 31.21 6.86 19.24
CA SER A 121 30.45 5.62 19.48
C SER A 121 28.99 5.76 19.05
N LEU A 122 28.36 6.91 19.29
CA LEU A 122 27.00 7.17 18.83
C LEU A 122 26.91 7.14 17.30
N LEU A 123 27.85 7.78 16.60
CA LEU A 123 27.89 7.80 15.14
C LEU A 123 28.09 6.39 14.58
N GLU A 124 28.98 5.59 15.17
CA GLU A 124 29.19 4.19 14.81
C GLU A 124 27.90 3.37 14.93
N ILE A 125 27.22 3.43 16.08
CA ILE A 125 25.97 2.71 16.32
C ILE A 125 24.87 3.13 15.33
N LEU A 126 24.73 4.44 15.10
CA LEU A 126 23.76 4.97 14.13
C LEU A 126 24.06 4.50 12.71
N MET A 127 25.33 4.48 12.30
CA MET A 127 25.75 3.96 10.99
C MET A 127 25.44 2.47 10.86
N LEU A 128 25.90 1.63 11.79
CA LEU A 128 25.64 0.18 11.75
C LEU A 128 24.14 -0.11 11.69
N THR A 129 23.34 0.61 12.49
CA THR A 129 21.89 0.45 12.52
C THR A 129 21.24 0.87 11.20
N ALA A 130 21.61 2.04 10.66
CA ALA A 130 21.02 2.57 9.42
C ALA A 130 21.42 1.72 8.20
N PHE A 131 22.69 1.30 8.10
CA PHE A 131 23.19 0.43 7.05
C PHE A 131 22.54 -0.96 7.12
N GLY A 132 22.51 -1.56 8.31
CA GLY A 132 21.85 -2.84 8.55
C GLY A 132 20.39 -2.81 8.14
N ALA A 133 19.63 -1.82 8.60
CA ALA A 133 18.22 -1.67 8.26
C ALA A 133 17.99 -1.45 6.75
N TYR A 134 18.83 -0.64 6.09
CA TYR A 134 18.70 -0.37 4.66
C TYR A 134 18.97 -1.63 3.83
N PHE A 135 20.10 -2.30 4.04
CA PHE A 135 20.48 -3.46 3.23
C PHE A 135 19.70 -4.72 3.60
N ALA A 136 19.51 -5.02 4.89
CA ALA A 136 18.71 -6.17 5.31
C ALA A 136 17.23 -6.00 4.91
N GLY A 137 16.68 -4.80 5.06
CA GLY A 137 15.32 -4.48 4.62
C GLY A 137 15.14 -4.66 3.10
N ARG A 138 16.11 -4.21 2.29
CA ARG A 138 16.11 -4.41 0.83
C ARG A 138 16.26 -5.87 0.42
N THR A 139 17.03 -6.67 1.16
CA THR A 139 17.17 -8.11 0.91
C THR A 139 15.85 -8.83 1.15
N ILE A 140 15.16 -8.56 2.28
CA ILE A 140 13.86 -9.15 2.58
C ILE A 140 12.79 -8.73 1.56
N GLU A 141 12.78 -7.45 1.15
CA GLU A 141 11.86 -6.93 0.13
C GLU A 141 12.01 -7.68 -1.21
N LYS A 142 13.24 -8.05 -1.59
CA LYS A 142 13.51 -8.83 -2.81
C LYS A 142 13.18 -10.31 -2.67
N SER A 143 13.38 -10.91 -1.51
CA SER A 143 13.10 -12.34 -1.28
C SER A 143 11.61 -12.67 -1.13
N LYS A 144 10.76 -11.68 -0.86
CA LYS A 144 9.30 -11.84 -0.76
C LYS A 144 8.54 -11.50 -2.05
N LYS A 145 9.22 -11.03 -3.08
CA LYS A 145 8.68 -10.90 -4.44
C LYS A 145 8.78 -12.22 -5.18
#